data_AF-A0A822BMQ3-F1
#
_entry.id   AF-A0A822BMQ3-F1
#
_cell.length_a   1.000
_cell.length_b   1.000
_cell.length_c   1.000
_cell.angle_alpha   90.00
_cell.angle_beta   90.00
_cell.angle_gamma   90.00
#
_symmetry.space_group_name_H-M   'P 1'
#
loop_
_entity.id
_entity.type
_entity.pdbx_description
1 polymer ?
#
loop_
_entity_poly.entity_id
_entity_poly.type
_entity_poly.pdbx_seq_one_letter_code
_entity_poly.pdbx_strand_id
1 'polypeptide(L)'
;MVVVLIIVIQHRYGSQSIDIHFINQIGINSLVKETWRVNHCYEFGEIILLTSESDPIGSFNKSRIYKLLPTKPYSWFYDQTHDNPCQIEKRSVEDSITRSACVAMA
;
A
#
# COMPACT_ATOMS: atom_id res chain seq x y z
N MET A 1 6.18 -26.41 3.47
CA MET A 1 5.26 -25.38 2.92
C MET A 1 4.66 -24.64 4.09
N VAL A 2 5.13 -23.42 4.37
CA VAL A 2 4.36 -22.53 5.26
C VAL A 2 3.15 -22.11 4.43
N VAL A 3 1.96 -22.57 4.82
CA VAL A 3 0.72 -22.03 4.28
C VAL A 3 0.66 -20.61 4.78
N VAL A 4 1.10 -19.65 3.97
CA VAL A 4 0.91 -18.24 4.26
C VAL A 4 -0.58 -18.00 4.05
N LEU A 5 -1.34 -18.01 5.14
CA LEU A 5 -2.72 -17.57 5.11
C LEU A 5 -2.69 -16.06 4.81
N ILE A 6 -2.96 -15.70 3.56
CA ILE A 6 -3.08 -14.30 3.17
C ILE A 6 -4.47 -13.84 3.60
N ILE A 7 -4.57 -13.35 4.83
CA ILE A 7 -5.75 -12.62 5.27
C ILE A 7 -5.64 -11.24 4.65
N VAL A 8 -6.64 -10.84 3.89
CA VAL A 8 -6.69 -9.57 3.17
C VAL A 8 -7.86 -8.78 3.75
N ILE A 9 -7.59 -7.71 4.48
CA ILE A 9 -8.63 -6.85 5.05
C ILE A 9 -8.59 -5.49 4.38
N GLN A 10 -9.75 -5.05 3.94
CA GLN A 10 -9.99 -3.67 3.54
C GLN A 10 -10.29 -2.83 4.79
N HIS A 11 -9.30 -2.10 5.31
CA HIS A 11 -9.52 -1.17 6.41
C HIS A 11 -9.73 0.25 5.87
N ARG A 12 -10.94 0.79 6.07
CA ARG A 12 -11.37 2.02 5.38
C ARG A 12 -11.13 3.30 6.20
N TYR A 13 -10.84 3.22 7.50
CA TYR A 13 -10.69 4.38 8.39
C TYR A 13 -9.70 4.16 9.54
N GLY A 14 -8.48 4.70 9.43
CA GLY A 14 -7.52 4.64 10.52
C GLY A 14 -6.25 5.44 10.26
N SER A 15 -5.57 5.83 11.33
CA SER A 15 -4.17 6.24 11.27
C SER A 15 -3.29 5.00 11.12
N GLN A 16 -2.07 5.15 10.58
CA GLN A 16 -1.12 4.04 10.42
C GLN A 16 -0.87 3.27 11.74
N SER A 17 -1.01 3.94 12.89
CA SER A 17 -0.88 3.30 14.20
C SER A 17 -2.00 2.29 14.51
N ILE A 18 -3.23 2.58 14.07
CA ILE A 18 -4.38 1.67 14.23
C ILE A 18 -4.20 0.45 13.34
N ASP A 19 -3.75 0.65 12.10
CA ASP A 19 -3.43 -0.42 11.16
C ASP A 19 -2.38 -1.38 11.74
N ILE A 20 -1.29 -0.83 12.29
CA ILE A 20 -0.24 -1.62 12.95
C ILE A 20 -0.80 -2.38 14.16
N HIS A 21 -1.65 -1.73 14.96
CA HIS A 21 -2.28 -2.39 16.10
C HIS A 21 -3.12 -3.59 15.66
N PHE A 22 -3.97 -3.43 14.64
CA PHE A 22 -4.80 -4.51 14.12
C PHE A 22 -3.99 -5.66 13.52
N ILE A 23 -2.93 -5.36 12.77
CA ILE A 23 -2.04 -6.38 12.20
C ILE A 23 -1.40 -7.21 13.29
N ASN A 24 -0.89 -6.56 14.34
CA ASN A 24 -0.23 -7.24 15.44
C ASN A 24 -1.21 -8.07 16.28
N GLN A 25 -2.49 -7.66 16.37
CA GLN A 25 -3.50 -8.40 17.13
C GLN A 25 -4.10 -9.57 16.35
N ILE A 26 -4.37 -9.42 15.05
CA ILE A 26 -5.07 -10.42 14.23
C ILE A 26 -4.08 -11.37 13.52
N GLY A 27 -2.81 -10.97 13.35
CA GLY A 27 -1.80 -11.78 12.67
C GLY A 27 -1.95 -11.75 11.14
N ILE A 28 -2.37 -10.61 10.60
CA ILE A 28 -2.54 -10.38 9.16
C ILE A 28 -1.18 -10.10 8.52
N ASN A 29 -0.93 -10.60 7.32
CA ASN A 29 0.35 -10.38 6.63
C ASN A 29 0.36 -9.08 5.80
N SER A 30 -0.74 -8.73 5.14
CA SER A 30 -0.82 -7.57 4.28
C SER A 30 -2.16 -6.81 4.38
N LEU A 31 -2.13 -5.51 4.10
CA LEU A 31 -3.31 -4.66 4.02
C LEU A 31 -3.66 -4.30 2.58
N VAL A 32 -4.95 -4.15 2.28
CA VAL A 32 -5.38 -3.61 0.98
C VAL A 32 -5.34 -2.09 1.01
N LYS A 33 -4.68 -1.51 0.02
CA LYS A 33 -4.71 -0.07 -0.26
C LYS A 33 -5.20 0.17 -1.67
N GLU A 34 -5.93 1.26 -1.86
CA GLU A 34 -6.58 1.58 -3.13
C GLU A 34 -6.20 3.00 -3.57
N THR A 35 -5.76 3.16 -4.82
CA THR A 35 -5.50 4.49 -5.41
C THR A 35 -6.79 5.25 -5.68
N TRP A 36 -7.91 4.53 -5.82
CA TRP A 36 -9.19 5.09 -6.19
C TRP A 36 -9.61 6.22 -5.26
N ARG A 37 -9.29 6.11 -3.96
CA ARG A 37 -9.64 7.10 -2.93
C ARG A 37 -9.08 8.49 -3.20
N VAL A 38 -7.96 8.55 -3.91
CA VAL A 38 -7.12 9.75 -3.99
C VAL A 38 -7.58 10.73 -5.05
N ASN A 39 -7.93 11.95 -4.67
CA ASN A 39 -8.47 12.91 -5.64
C ASN A 39 -7.38 13.70 -6.35
N HIS A 40 -6.31 14.04 -5.64
CA HIS A 40 -5.26 14.92 -6.14
C HIS A 40 -3.93 14.20 -6.35
N CYS A 41 -3.14 14.65 -7.32
CA CYS A 41 -1.84 14.05 -7.62
C CYS A 41 -0.85 14.11 -6.44
N TYR A 42 -0.96 15.13 -5.59
CA TYR A 42 -0.15 15.28 -4.38
C TYR A 42 -0.37 14.12 -3.41
N GLU A 43 -1.62 13.88 -3.04
CA GLU A 43 -2.03 12.76 -2.17
C GLU A 43 -1.67 11.41 -2.80
N PHE A 44 -1.64 11.33 -4.14
CA PHE A 44 -1.31 10.10 -4.86
C PHE A 44 0.17 9.77 -4.69
N GLY A 45 1.04 10.77 -4.84
CA GLY A 45 2.47 10.62 -4.56
C GLY A 45 2.74 10.26 -3.10
N GLU A 46 2.00 10.85 -2.16
CA GLU A 46 2.13 10.52 -0.73
C GLU A 46 1.76 9.07 -0.45
N ILE A 47 0.63 8.60 -0.99
CA ILE A 47 0.19 7.20 -0.81
C ILE A 47 1.13 6.21 -1.48
N ILE A 48 1.70 6.54 -2.65
CA ILE A 48 2.73 5.70 -3.29
C ILE A 48 3.94 5.60 -2.38
N LEU A 49 4.53 6.73 -1.96
CA LEU A 49 5.70 6.75 -1.08
C LEU A 49 5.46 5.99 0.23
N LEU A 50 4.26 6.12 0.78
CA LEU A 50 3.89 5.35 1.96
C LEU A 50 3.78 3.86 1.62
N THR A 51 3.23 3.48 0.49
CA THR A 51 2.96 2.06 0.16
C THR A 51 4.21 1.31 -0.30
N SER A 52 5.18 2.03 -0.87
CA SER A 52 6.42 1.44 -1.33
C SER A 52 7.25 0.78 -0.23
N GLU A 53 7.75 -0.40 -0.53
CA GLU A 53 8.59 -1.21 0.38
C GLU A 53 10.07 -0.81 0.33
N SER A 54 10.47 -0.07 -0.70
CA SER A 54 11.87 0.30 -0.93
C SER A 54 12.32 1.41 0.02
N ASP A 55 13.54 1.25 0.55
CA ASP A 55 14.24 2.34 1.23
C ASP A 55 14.56 3.47 0.23
N PRO A 56 14.61 4.74 0.67
CA PRO A 56 14.99 5.85 -0.20
C PRO A 56 16.36 5.64 -0.87
N ILE A 57 16.52 6.20 -2.07
CA ILE A 57 17.79 6.18 -2.80
C ILE A 57 18.85 6.88 -1.93
N GLY A 58 19.95 6.18 -1.65
CA GLY A 58 21.02 6.68 -0.77
C GLY A 58 20.81 6.40 0.72
N SER A 59 19.87 5.52 1.09
CA SER A 59 19.72 5.06 2.48
C SER A 59 20.99 4.39 3.02
N PHE A 60 21.24 4.55 4.32
CA PHE A 60 22.40 3.94 4.98
C PHE A 60 22.30 2.42 4.98
N ASN A 61 23.42 1.75 4.65
CA ASN A 61 23.48 0.30 4.68
C ASN A 61 23.22 -0.23 6.09
N LYS A 62 22.24 -1.13 6.19
CA LYS A 62 21.91 -1.84 7.42
C LYS A 62 23.11 -2.74 7.81
N SER A 63 23.39 -2.83 9.11
CA SER A 63 24.48 -3.66 9.64
C SER A 63 24.32 -5.13 9.23
N ARG A 64 25.42 -5.88 9.11
CA ARG A 64 25.43 -7.31 8.74
C ARG A 64 24.62 -8.20 9.70
N ILE A 65 24.37 -7.73 10.91
CA ILE A 65 23.47 -8.35 11.89
C ILE A 65 22.09 -7.72 11.72
N TYR A 66 21.11 -8.52 11.30
CA TYR A 66 19.72 -8.10 11.17
C TYR A 66 19.05 -8.09 12.54
N LYS A 67 18.73 -6.88 13.04
CA LYS A 67 17.89 -6.71 14.22
C LYS A 67 16.43 -6.84 13.81
N LEU A 68 15.62 -7.49 14.65
CA LEU A 68 14.16 -7.46 14.52
C LEU A 68 13.68 -6.06 14.90
N LEU A 69 13.44 -5.23 13.89
CA LEU A 69 12.93 -3.88 14.03
C LEU A 69 11.47 -3.84 13.52
N PRO A 70 10.62 -2.97 14.09
CA PRO A 70 9.30 -2.75 13.52
C PRO A 70 9.44 -2.21 12.11
N THR A 71 8.83 -2.90 11.14
CA THR A 71 8.74 -2.45 9.76
C THR A 71 7.35 -1.94 9.47
N LYS A 72 7.23 -1.17 8.38
CA LYS A 72 5.91 -0.87 7.84
C LYS A 72 5.22 -2.19 7.47
N PRO A 73 3.90 -2.32 7.73
CA PRO A 73 3.18 -3.49 7.24
C PRO A 73 3.18 -3.53 5.71
N TYR A 74 3.25 -4.76 5.18
CA TYR A 74 3.07 -5.01 3.76
C TYR A 74 1.69 -4.56 3.31
N SER A 75 1.60 -4.09 2.07
CA SER A 75 0.32 -3.71 1.49
C SER A 75 0.18 -4.14 0.05
N TRP A 76 -1.02 -4.61 -0.28
CA TRP A 76 -1.45 -4.87 -1.63
C TRP A 76 -2.07 -3.60 -2.18
N PHE A 77 -1.40 -3.01 -3.15
CA PHE A 77 -1.80 -1.73 -3.72
C PHE A 77 -2.57 -1.94 -5.01
N TYR A 78 -3.84 -1.55 -5.00
CA TYR A 78 -4.75 -1.70 -6.12
C TYR A 78 -5.01 -0.37 -6.79
N ASP A 79 -4.87 -0.33 -8.11
CA ASP A 79 -5.33 0.81 -8.90
C ASP A 79 -6.86 0.87 -8.95
N GLN A 80 -7.51 -0.29 -9.14
CA GLN A 80 -8.95 -0.43 -9.18
C GLN A 80 -9.37 -1.72 -8.47
N THR A 81 -10.48 -1.63 -7.74
CA THR A 81 -11.14 -2.79 -7.12
C THR A 81 -12.56 -2.91 -7.66
N HIS A 82 -13.19 -4.07 -7.49
CA HIS A 82 -14.55 -4.32 -7.96
C HIS A 82 -15.62 -3.46 -7.25
N ASP A 83 -15.29 -2.91 -6.08
CA ASP A 83 -16.18 -2.04 -5.30
C ASP A 83 -16.13 -0.57 -5.76
N ASN A 84 -15.16 -0.21 -6.60
CA ASN A 84 -14.94 1.16 -7.02
C ASN A 84 -15.66 1.44 -8.36
N PRO A 85 -16.32 2.60 -8.50
CA PRO A 85 -16.85 3.06 -9.77
C PRO A 85 -15.77 3.13 -10.84
N CYS A 86 -16.15 3.08 -12.12
CA CYS A 86 -15.19 3.03 -13.22
C CYS A 86 -14.24 4.24 -13.19
N GLN A 87 -12.98 4.04 -13.57
CA GLN A 87 -11.97 5.10 -13.48
C GLN A 87 -12.33 6.37 -14.26
N ILE A 88 -13.05 6.19 -15.37
CA ILE A 88 -13.55 7.25 -16.23
C ILE A 88 -14.63 8.13 -15.57
N GLU A 89 -15.30 7.64 -14.53
CA GLU A 89 -16.36 8.39 -13.85
C GLU A 89 -15.77 9.44 -12.89
N LYS A 90 -14.62 9.14 -12.29
CA LYS A 90 -13.95 10.05 -11.37
C LYS A 90 -12.86 10.87 -12.06
N ARG A 91 -12.29 10.35 -13.15
CA ARG A 91 -11.09 10.88 -13.81
C ARG A 91 -11.18 10.65 -15.32
N SER A 92 -10.04 10.56 -16.00
CA SER A 92 -9.95 10.37 -17.45
C SER A 92 -9.39 8.99 -17.81
N VAL A 93 -9.55 8.58 -19.07
CA VAL A 93 -9.07 7.27 -19.57
C VAL A 93 -7.55 7.20 -19.57
N GLU A 94 -6.89 8.33 -19.84
CA GLU A 94 -5.43 8.44 -19.91
C GLU A 94 -4.78 8.34 -18.52
N ASP A 95 -5.53 8.66 -17.47
CA ASP A 95 -5.06 8.52 -16.08
C ASP A 95 -4.98 7.05 -15.66
N SER A 96 -5.79 6.16 -16.25
CA SER A 96 -5.80 4.73 -15.94
C SER A 96 -4.43 4.08 -16.17
N ILE A 97 -3.83 4.32 -17.34
CA ILE A 97 -2.51 3.74 -17.66
C ILE A 97 -1.40 4.30 -16.78
N THR A 98 -1.42 5.61 -16.51
CA THR A 98 -0.37 6.29 -15.73
C THR A 98 -0.43 5.86 -14.27
N ARG A 99 -1.64 5.81 -13.67
CA ARG A 99 -1.82 5.32 -12.31
C ARG A 99 -1.43 3.85 -12.18
N SER A 100 -1.92 2.98 -13.07
CA SER A 100 -1.57 1.56 -13.07
C SER A 100 -0.05 1.36 -13.15
N ALA A 101 0.65 2.15 -13.97
CA ALA A 101 2.11 2.11 -14.03
C ALA A 101 2.77 2.55 -12.70
N CYS A 102 2.28 3.63 -12.07
CA CYS A 102 2.79 4.05 -10.77
C CYS A 102 2.53 3.01 -9.66
N VAL A 103 1.37 2.35 -9.66
CA VAL A 103 1.03 1.29 -8.71
C VAL A 103 1.94 0.08 -8.90
N ALA A 104 2.25 -0.29 -10.14
CA ALA A 104 3.15 -1.40 -10.44
C ALA A 104 4.61 -1.13 -10.05
N MET A 105 5.00 0.15 -9.97
CA MET A 105 6.35 0.59 -9.57
C MET A 105 6.48 0.88 -8.07
N ALA A 106 5.37 0.90 -7.33
CA ALA A 106 5.35 1.17 -5.90
C ALA A 106 5.88 -0.02 -5.10
#